data_AF-A0A969DUU3-F1
#
_entry.id   AF-A0A969DUU3-F1
#
_cell.length_a   1.000
_cell.length_b   1.000
_cell.length_c   1.000
_cell.angle_alpha   90.00
_cell.angle_beta   90.00
_cell.angle_gamma   90.00
#
_symmetry.space_group_name_H-M   'P 1'
#
loop_
_entity.id
_entity.type
_entity.pdbx_description
1 polymer ?
#
loop_
_entity_poly.entity_id
_entity_poly.type
_entity_poly.pdbx_seq_one_letter_code
_entity_poly.pdbx_strand_id
1 'polypeptide(L)'
;MERKKLSELNITQEKLPDSQIGLEIEIPGERSQRAYESAVKKLMKTAQIPGFRRGKIPRKVIMQRFGEGYLKASTLEELIQNILNEAIKQEDINVLGNLDLRSSFEELVEKFSPGEALTFSASADVPPEANLKKYTGFEVDVVESVFDASRVEGTLSQQQSQHATLVPVDDRAAQENDVVMVDFVSVFPDDAEDGDSGSEMNDFQVELSESRFLPGFVQGVLGMNIDETKEFDVDFPEDYFEQTLAGRTANFKVTLKDIKAKELPELTDDFAQEISEFETIQELKDFLTEQYQKEAETETNNRTKEALLDALIEELEIDLPKTLLDQEVNYLLNEMAARFQGQGIDINQIFTKESIPGFQARMRPDAEKRVKRTLALAEIAKAEKIKVEEDALEEKFVETLKQVNESKIDRDRLKQVIEDEMLEDNVVTWLKDNCTINLIEAPIEETVEAAAEEPEEKPTKKKAASKKKEEKSNDEKTAAKKQTSKKEASKKAEE
;
A
#
# COMPACT_ATOMS: atom_id res chain seq x y z
N MET A 1 18.60 24.35 56.10
CA MET A 1 18.90 23.15 55.28
C MET A 1 17.76 23.04 54.27
N GLU A 2 17.70 23.99 53.33
CA GLU A 2 16.44 24.32 52.64
C GLU A 2 16.71 24.57 51.15
N ARG A 3 16.88 23.47 50.40
CA ARG A 3 16.48 23.51 49.00
C ARG A 3 14.96 23.42 49.02
N LYS A 4 14.31 24.58 48.85
CA LYS A 4 12.85 24.73 48.68
C LYS A 4 12.35 23.55 47.83
N LYS A 5 11.33 22.81 48.30
CA LYS A 5 10.52 21.99 47.40
C LYS A 5 10.17 22.88 46.20
N LEU A 6 10.49 22.44 44.98
CA LEU A 6 9.77 23.00 43.84
C LEU A 6 8.32 22.58 44.05
N SER A 7 7.38 23.48 43.76
CA SER A 7 5.98 23.11 43.67
C SER A 7 5.87 21.96 42.66
N GLU A 8 5.37 20.83 43.15
CA GLU A 8 4.88 19.71 42.36
C GLU A 8 3.90 20.29 41.30
N LEU A 9 3.88 19.70 40.10
CA LEU A 9 2.98 20.15 39.04
C LEU A 9 1.59 19.60 39.36
N ASN A 10 0.56 20.46 39.36
CA ASN A 10 -0.81 19.97 39.40
C ASN A 10 -1.14 19.45 37.99
N ILE A 11 -1.18 18.13 37.85
CA ILE A 11 -1.49 17.41 36.62
C ILE A 11 -2.84 16.72 36.82
N THR A 12 -3.77 16.93 35.89
CA THR A 12 -5.04 16.19 35.83
C THR A 12 -5.05 15.37 34.55
N GLN A 13 -5.33 14.07 34.68
CA GLN A 13 -5.37 13.12 33.57
C GLN A 13 -6.83 12.86 33.13
N GLU A 14 -7.06 12.77 31.83
CA GLU A 14 -8.35 12.44 31.19
C GLU A 14 -8.14 11.35 30.14
N LYS A 15 -8.92 10.26 30.14
CA LYS A 15 -8.92 9.31 28.99
C LYS A 15 -9.71 9.94 27.83
N LEU A 16 -9.11 9.95 26.64
CA LEU A 16 -9.67 10.47 25.40
C LEU A 16 -9.84 9.34 24.36
N PRO A 17 -10.63 9.55 23.28
CA PRO A 17 -10.67 8.65 22.12
C PRO A 17 -9.35 8.59 21.36
N ASP A 18 -9.27 7.71 20.36
CA ASP A 18 -8.08 7.36 19.58
C ASP A 18 -6.93 6.84 20.49
N SER A 19 -7.25 6.16 21.59
CA SER A 19 -6.31 5.82 22.69
C SER A 19 -5.37 6.96 23.08
N GLN A 20 -5.92 8.14 23.30
CA GLN A 20 -5.18 9.30 23.78
C GLN A 20 -5.37 9.51 25.30
N ILE A 21 -4.35 10.08 25.94
CA ILE A 21 -4.46 10.64 27.29
C ILE A 21 -4.36 12.17 27.23
N GLY A 22 -5.38 12.84 27.77
CA GLY A 22 -5.41 14.28 27.98
C GLY A 22 -4.69 14.64 29.27
N LEU A 23 -3.84 15.66 29.22
CA LEU A 23 -3.13 16.21 30.37
C LEU A 23 -3.46 17.68 30.51
N GLU A 24 -4.19 18.06 31.57
CA GLU A 24 -4.30 19.46 32.00
C GLU A 24 -3.24 19.74 33.07
N ILE A 25 -2.37 20.72 32.81
CA ILE A 25 -1.19 21.00 33.63
C ILE A 25 -1.20 22.45 34.08
N GLU A 26 -1.24 22.70 35.39
CA GLU A 26 -1.04 24.02 35.97
C GLU A 26 0.45 24.30 36.17
N ILE A 27 0.96 25.37 35.55
CA ILE A 27 2.31 25.89 35.78
C ILE A 27 2.27 26.90 36.94
N PRO A 28 2.92 26.63 38.09
CA PRO A 28 2.92 27.58 39.21
C PRO A 28 3.73 28.84 38.90
N GLY A 29 3.30 30.01 39.39
CA GLY A 29 3.92 31.31 39.11
C GLY A 29 5.41 31.44 39.46
N GLU A 30 5.90 30.69 40.47
CA GLU A 30 7.34 30.62 40.76
C GLU A 30 8.14 29.91 39.65
N ARG A 31 7.54 29.01 38.87
CA ARG A 31 8.17 28.40 37.69
C ARG A 31 8.10 29.34 36.49
N SER A 32 6.94 29.96 36.20
CA SER A 32 6.77 30.88 35.06
C SER A 32 7.73 32.08 35.11
N GLN A 33 7.88 32.72 36.28
CA GLN A 33 8.84 33.81 36.49
C GLN A 33 10.29 33.38 36.25
N ARG A 34 10.71 32.24 36.81
CA ARG A 34 12.10 31.75 36.69
C ARG A 34 12.45 31.39 35.25
N ALA A 35 11.50 30.81 34.51
CA ALA A 35 11.67 30.53 33.08
C ALA A 35 11.89 31.83 32.29
N TYR A 36 11.06 32.85 32.50
CA TYR A 36 11.17 34.14 31.83
C TYR A 36 12.47 34.88 32.17
N GLU A 37 12.90 34.87 33.44
CA GLU A 37 14.21 35.41 33.82
C GLU A 37 15.38 34.63 33.22
N SER A 38 15.26 33.31 33.08
CA SER A 38 16.26 32.46 32.42
C SER A 38 16.34 32.78 30.92
N ALA A 39 15.21 32.85 30.22
CA ALA A 39 15.13 33.19 28.80
C ALA A 39 15.70 34.59 28.50
N VAL A 40 15.33 35.61 29.27
CA VAL A 40 15.92 36.96 29.18
C VAL A 40 17.43 36.92 29.39
N LYS A 41 17.93 36.14 30.36
CA LYS A 41 19.36 35.98 30.67
C LYS A 41 20.12 35.15 29.62
N LYS A 42 19.46 34.20 28.95
CA LYS A 42 19.94 33.42 27.81
C LYS A 42 20.11 34.36 26.61
N LEU A 43 19.09 35.15 26.28
CA LEU A 43 19.10 36.12 25.18
C LEU A 43 20.07 37.29 25.42
N MET A 44 20.25 37.76 26.66
CA MET A 44 21.31 38.72 27.04
C MET A 44 22.73 38.24 26.71
N LYS A 45 22.98 36.92 26.68
CA LYS A 45 24.28 36.33 26.31
C LYS A 45 24.44 36.16 24.80
N THR A 46 23.42 35.62 24.14
CA THR A 46 23.50 35.18 22.74
C THR A 46 23.31 36.32 21.74
N ALA A 47 22.40 37.26 22.02
CA ALA A 47 21.98 38.30 21.10
C ALA A 47 23.13 39.23 20.68
N GLN A 48 23.01 39.75 19.46
CA GLN A 48 23.95 40.69 18.85
C GLN A 48 23.18 41.94 18.42
N ILE A 49 23.29 43.03 19.18
CA ILE A 49 22.68 44.32 18.88
C ILE A 49 23.80 45.31 18.54
N PRO A 50 23.76 46.02 17.39
CA PRO A 50 24.72 47.07 17.07
C PRO A 50 24.91 48.08 18.21
N GLY A 51 26.17 48.44 18.49
CA GLY A 51 26.54 49.32 19.60
C GLY A 51 26.73 48.62 20.96
N PHE A 52 26.35 47.35 21.13
CA PHE A 52 26.52 46.62 22.39
C PHE A 52 27.39 45.36 22.24
N ARG A 53 28.29 45.14 23.22
CA ARG A 53 29.08 43.91 23.32
C ARG A 53 28.19 42.74 23.76
N ARG A 54 28.29 41.61 23.05
CA ARG A 54 27.59 40.34 23.39
C ARG A 54 27.81 39.99 24.87
N GLY A 55 26.75 39.59 25.58
CA GLY A 55 26.81 39.32 27.03
C GLY A 55 26.78 40.55 27.95
N LYS A 56 26.70 41.78 27.43
CA LYS A 56 26.64 43.04 28.21
C LYS A 56 25.53 44.00 27.75
N ILE A 57 24.50 43.47 27.09
CA ILE A 57 23.34 44.23 26.61
C ILE A 57 22.35 44.48 27.78
N PRO A 58 21.91 45.72 28.05
CA PRO A 58 20.93 45.99 29.11
C PRO A 58 19.53 45.43 28.81
N ARG A 59 18.84 44.90 29.83
CA ARG A 59 17.49 44.28 29.71
C ARG A 59 16.48 45.15 28.95
N LYS A 60 16.45 46.47 29.23
CA LYS A 60 15.54 47.41 28.54
C LYS A 60 15.77 47.49 27.03
N VAL A 61 17.03 47.43 26.57
CA VAL A 61 17.39 47.49 25.14
C VAL A 61 16.94 46.22 24.41
N ILE A 62 17.03 45.07 25.08
CA ILE A 62 16.51 43.80 24.54
C ILE A 62 15.00 43.84 24.40
N MET A 63 14.27 44.25 25.44
CA MET A 63 12.81 44.36 25.41
C MET A 63 12.34 45.33 24.32
N GLN A 64 13.05 46.45 24.12
CA GLN A 64 12.78 47.40 23.01
C GLN A 64 13.14 46.86 21.62
N ARG A 65 14.10 45.93 21.48
CA ARG A 65 14.59 45.46 20.18
C ARG A 65 13.92 44.18 19.67
N PHE A 66 13.52 43.29 20.58
CA PHE A 66 12.87 42.02 20.25
C PHE A 66 11.36 42.03 20.53
N GLY A 67 10.87 43.00 21.32
CA GLY A 67 9.49 43.04 21.79
C GLY A 67 9.24 42.07 22.95
N GLU A 68 8.21 42.36 23.74
CA GLU A 68 7.86 41.52 24.90
C GLU A 68 7.14 40.23 24.47
N GLY A 69 6.29 40.29 23.43
CA GLY A 69 5.59 39.12 22.90
C GLY A 69 6.52 38.01 22.39
N TYR A 70 7.60 38.35 21.68
CA TYR A 70 8.60 37.36 21.25
C TYR A 70 9.31 36.69 22.44
N LEU A 71 9.63 37.47 23.49
CA LEU A 71 10.21 36.93 24.71
C LEU A 71 9.21 36.05 25.49
N LYS A 72 7.92 36.42 25.53
CA LYS A 72 6.86 35.58 26.09
C LYS A 72 6.77 34.25 25.33
N ALA A 73 6.60 34.29 24.01
CA ALA A 73 6.48 33.11 23.15
C ALA A 73 7.69 32.17 23.28
N SER A 74 8.92 32.67 23.08
CA SER A 74 10.12 31.84 23.17
C SER A 74 10.38 31.30 24.60
N THR A 75 9.93 32.02 25.65
CA THR A 75 9.94 31.48 27.02
C THR A 75 8.93 30.35 27.16
N LEU A 76 7.70 30.56 26.67
CA LEU A 76 6.57 29.66 26.82
C LEU A 76 6.80 28.35 26.07
N GLU A 77 7.36 28.40 24.87
CA GLU A 77 7.75 27.22 24.08
C GLU A 77 8.75 26.34 24.84
N GLU A 78 9.87 26.92 25.29
CA GLU A 78 10.88 26.20 26.10
C GLU A 78 10.30 25.73 27.45
N LEU A 79 9.35 26.47 28.04
CA LEU A 79 8.71 26.11 29.30
C LEU A 79 7.72 24.94 29.16
N ILE A 80 6.84 24.96 28.15
CA ILE A 80 5.86 23.91 27.86
C ILE A 80 6.60 22.60 27.54
N GLN A 81 7.60 22.64 26.65
CA GLN A 81 8.39 21.44 26.30
C GLN A 81 9.06 20.81 27.52
N ASN A 82 9.67 21.61 28.41
CA ASN A 82 10.27 21.08 29.63
C ASN A 82 9.22 20.53 30.61
N ILE A 83 8.06 21.18 30.75
CA ILE A 83 7.02 20.77 31.70
C ILE A 83 6.27 19.52 31.22
N LEU A 84 6.02 19.35 29.92
CA LEU A 84 5.47 18.09 29.38
C LEU A 84 6.43 16.92 29.60
N ASN A 85 7.74 17.13 29.41
CA ASN A 85 8.77 16.14 29.72
C ASN A 85 8.94 15.83 31.22
N GLU A 86 8.58 16.78 32.10
CA GLU A 86 8.55 16.57 33.56
C GLU A 86 7.27 15.82 33.97
N ALA A 87 6.12 16.17 33.38
CA ALA A 87 4.82 15.56 33.62
C ALA A 87 4.81 14.06 33.28
N ILE A 88 5.25 13.67 32.07
CA ILE A 88 5.37 12.25 31.68
C ILE A 88 6.17 11.45 32.71
N LYS A 89 7.27 12.01 33.22
CA LYS A 89 8.19 11.35 34.16
C LYS A 89 7.72 11.39 35.61
N GLN A 90 6.75 12.24 35.94
CA GLN A 90 6.09 12.27 37.24
C GLN A 90 5.00 11.21 37.32
N GLU A 91 4.26 11.03 36.21
CA GLU A 91 3.08 10.18 36.12
C GLU A 91 3.35 8.78 35.49
N ASP A 92 4.60 8.52 35.08
CA ASP A 92 5.11 7.28 34.46
C ASP A 92 4.33 6.82 33.20
N ILE A 93 3.91 7.80 32.39
CA ILE A 93 3.07 7.56 31.19
C ILE A 93 3.95 7.08 30.03
N ASN A 94 3.67 5.88 29.51
CA ASN A 94 4.27 5.40 28.27
C ASN A 94 3.63 6.12 27.07
N VAL A 95 4.29 7.17 26.57
CA VAL A 95 3.82 8.00 25.44
C VAL A 95 4.38 7.49 24.12
N LEU A 96 3.51 7.38 23.12
CA LEU A 96 3.87 7.14 21.73
C LEU A 96 4.16 8.46 21.02
N GLY A 97 5.36 8.60 20.46
CA GLY A 97 5.73 9.78 19.66
C GLY A 97 5.92 11.06 20.49
N ASN A 98 5.19 12.11 20.12
CA ASN A 98 5.26 13.44 20.74
C ASN A 98 3.90 13.84 21.32
N LEU A 99 3.89 14.84 22.20
CA LEU A 99 2.65 15.40 22.77
C LEU A 99 2.13 16.56 21.92
N ASP A 100 0.85 16.51 21.59
CA ASP A 100 0.14 17.59 20.90
C ASP A 100 -0.41 18.60 21.90
N LEU A 101 -0.20 19.89 21.62
CA LEU A 101 -0.73 20.97 22.44
C LEU A 101 -2.19 21.26 22.04
N ARG A 102 -3.16 20.82 22.86
CA ARG A 102 -4.60 21.05 22.63
C ARG A 102 -5.01 22.51 22.83
N SER A 103 -4.31 23.25 23.70
CA SER A 103 -4.52 24.68 23.90
C SER A 103 -3.89 25.52 22.78
N SER A 104 -4.60 26.55 22.28
CA SER A 104 -4.01 27.50 21.33
C SER A 104 -2.75 28.17 21.92
N PHE A 105 -1.60 27.97 21.29
CA PHE A 105 -0.34 28.57 21.72
C PHE A 105 -0.42 30.11 21.73
N GLU A 106 -1.15 30.70 20.77
CA GLU A 106 -1.34 32.15 20.68
C GLU A 106 -2.09 32.69 21.91
N GLU A 107 -3.19 32.02 22.31
CA GLU A 107 -3.91 32.35 23.54
C GLU A 107 -3.04 32.20 24.80
N LEU A 108 -2.20 31.16 24.85
CA LEU A 108 -1.28 30.97 25.97
C LEU A 108 -0.20 32.09 26.01
N VAL A 109 0.27 32.60 24.87
CA VAL A 109 1.20 33.75 24.82
C VAL A 109 0.55 35.04 25.30
N GLU A 110 -0.73 35.26 25.00
CA GLU A 110 -1.49 36.40 25.55
C GLU A 110 -1.66 36.27 27.07
N LYS A 111 -2.13 35.10 27.53
CA LYS A 111 -2.38 34.78 28.95
C LYS A 111 -1.11 34.65 29.79
N PHE A 112 0.06 34.40 29.20
CA PHE A 112 1.32 34.21 29.93
C PHE A 112 1.83 35.50 30.57
N SER A 113 1.55 35.69 31.86
CA SER A 113 2.15 36.73 32.71
C SER A 113 3.27 36.15 33.58
N PRO A 114 4.53 36.62 33.46
CA PRO A 114 5.61 36.16 34.33
C PRO A 114 5.31 36.38 35.81
N GLY A 115 5.26 35.31 36.60
CA GLY A 115 4.92 35.33 38.02
C GLY A 115 3.47 34.93 38.34
N GLU A 116 2.59 34.88 37.35
CA GLU A 116 1.23 34.32 37.50
C GLU A 116 1.24 32.84 37.10
N ALA A 117 0.23 32.09 37.55
CA ALA A 117 0.03 30.70 37.16
C ALA A 117 -0.55 30.63 35.73
N LEU A 118 -0.22 29.57 34.98
CA LEU A 118 -0.75 29.32 33.65
C LEU A 118 -1.14 27.85 33.52
N THR A 119 -2.43 27.58 33.27
CA THR A 119 -2.92 26.24 32.93
C THR A 119 -2.92 26.05 31.42
N PHE A 120 -2.55 24.86 30.96
CA PHE A 120 -2.65 24.47 29.56
C PHE A 120 -2.99 22.98 29.43
N SER A 121 -3.53 22.60 28.27
CA SER A 121 -3.95 21.23 27.96
C SER A 121 -3.12 20.66 26.82
N ALA A 122 -2.69 19.41 26.97
CA ALA A 122 -2.05 18.61 25.92
C ALA A 122 -2.77 17.26 25.76
N SER A 123 -2.45 16.54 24.69
CA SER A 123 -2.76 15.13 24.48
C SER A 123 -1.49 14.36 24.14
N ALA A 124 -1.46 13.09 24.51
CA ALA A 124 -0.44 12.14 24.09
C ALA A 124 -1.12 10.86 23.64
N ASP A 125 -0.66 10.29 22.52
CA ASP A 125 -1.01 8.93 22.13
C ASP A 125 -0.37 7.95 23.13
N VAL A 126 -1.08 6.91 23.54
CA VAL A 126 -0.57 5.85 24.44
C VAL A 126 -0.79 4.47 23.80
N PRO A 127 -0.04 3.41 24.21
CA PRO A 127 -0.31 2.05 23.76
C PRO A 127 -1.78 1.67 23.99
N PRO A 128 -2.50 1.22 22.95
CA PRO A 128 -3.93 0.94 23.07
C PRO A 128 -4.21 -0.32 23.90
N GLU A 129 -5.29 -0.28 24.67
CA GLU A 129 -5.82 -1.43 25.41
C GLU A 129 -6.58 -2.35 24.44
N ALA A 130 -5.92 -3.41 23.95
CA ALA A 130 -6.51 -4.40 23.05
C ALA A 130 -7.53 -5.29 23.79
N ASN A 131 -8.81 -5.25 23.42
CA ASN A 131 -9.87 -6.04 24.05
C ASN A 131 -10.45 -7.07 23.08
N LEU A 132 -10.02 -8.33 23.23
CA LEU A 132 -10.55 -9.47 22.46
C LEU A 132 -11.82 -10.04 23.13
N LYS A 133 -12.95 -10.03 22.40
CA LYS A 133 -14.21 -10.65 22.87
C LYS A 133 -14.15 -12.17 22.89
N LYS A 134 -13.59 -12.73 21.81
CA LYS A 134 -13.44 -14.15 21.54
C LYS A 134 -12.19 -14.36 20.69
N TYR A 135 -11.36 -15.31 21.08
CA TYR A 135 -10.12 -15.66 20.37
C TYR A 135 -9.89 -17.17 20.28
N THR A 136 -10.91 -17.98 20.60
CA THR A 136 -10.91 -19.44 20.57
C THR A 136 -12.27 -19.96 20.10
N GLY A 137 -12.31 -21.13 19.48
CA GLY A 137 -13.55 -21.81 19.08
C GLY A 137 -14.44 -20.98 18.16
N PHE A 138 -13.84 -20.15 17.29
CA PHE A 138 -14.53 -19.58 16.13
C PHE A 138 -14.32 -20.49 14.91
N GLU A 139 -15.31 -20.46 14.02
CA GLU A 139 -15.33 -21.23 12.77
C GLU A 139 -14.85 -20.31 11.65
N VAL A 140 -13.96 -20.81 10.79
CA VAL A 140 -13.41 -20.07 9.64
C VAL A 140 -13.47 -20.97 8.41
N ASP A 141 -14.18 -20.48 7.39
CA ASP A 141 -14.25 -21.12 6.07
C ASP A 141 -13.04 -20.67 5.23
N VAL A 142 -12.28 -21.64 4.70
CA VAL A 142 -11.06 -21.40 3.92
C VAL A 142 -11.15 -22.16 2.60
N VAL A 143 -10.92 -21.46 1.49
CA VAL A 143 -10.84 -22.09 0.17
C VAL A 143 -9.52 -22.83 0.03
N GLU A 144 -9.58 -24.16 -0.04
CA GLU A 144 -8.43 -25.02 -0.26
C GLU A 144 -7.87 -24.81 -1.66
N SER A 145 -6.55 -24.68 -1.77
CA SER A 145 -5.84 -24.78 -3.05
C SER A 145 -5.47 -26.24 -3.24
N VAL A 146 -6.08 -26.89 -4.23
CA VAL A 146 -5.90 -28.31 -4.51
C VAL A 146 -4.91 -28.48 -5.65
N PHE A 147 -3.98 -29.43 -5.52
CA PHE A 147 -3.05 -29.76 -6.60
C PHE A 147 -3.80 -30.28 -7.83
N ASP A 148 -3.66 -29.58 -8.96
CA ASP A 148 -4.10 -30.04 -10.27
C ASP A 148 -2.92 -30.64 -11.06
N ALA A 149 -3.06 -31.90 -11.44
CA ALA A 149 -2.09 -32.62 -12.28
C ALA A 149 -1.93 -32.00 -13.67
N SER A 150 -2.94 -31.28 -14.19
CA SER A 150 -2.86 -30.61 -15.49
C SER A 150 -1.73 -29.57 -15.54
N ARG A 151 -1.37 -28.95 -14.41
CA ARG A 151 -0.22 -28.02 -14.31
C ARG A 151 1.11 -28.72 -14.65
N VAL A 152 1.30 -29.97 -14.25
CA VAL A 152 2.52 -30.74 -14.57
C VAL A 152 2.58 -31.02 -16.08
N GLU A 153 1.46 -31.43 -16.68
CA GLU A 153 1.38 -31.70 -18.11
C GLU A 153 1.55 -30.42 -18.95
N GLY A 154 0.93 -29.31 -18.53
CA GLY A 154 1.08 -27.98 -19.14
C GLY A 154 2.51 -27.46 -19.08
N THR A 155 3.16 -27.52 -17.91
CA THR A 155 4.58 -27.11 -17.77
C THR A 155 5.50 -27.96 -18.64
N LEU A 156 5.29 -29.28 -18.72
CA LEU A 156 6.08 -30.14 -19.62
C LEU A 156 5.83 -29.80 -21.09
N SER A 157 4.58 -29.61 -21.50
CA SER A 157 4.21 -29.19 -22.87
C SER A 157 4.80 -27.81 -23.23
N GLN A 158 4.89 -26.90 -22.27
CA GLN A 158 5.53 -25.60 -22.46
C GLN A 158 7.06 -25.71 -22.64
N GLN A 159 7.74 -26.60 -21.90
CA GLN A 159 9.17 -26.88 -22.12
C GLN A 159 9.41 -27.57 -23.46
N GLN A 160 8.59 -28.57 -23.79
CA GLN A 160 8.62 -29.30 -25.06
C GLN A 160 8.45 -28.35 -26.27
N SER A 161 7.58 -27.34 -26.13
CA SER A 161 7.34 -26.29 -27.13
C SER A 161 8.46 -25.25 -27.27
N GLN A 162 9.32 -25.10 -26.26
CA GLN A 162 10.50 -24.23 -26.29
C GLN A 162 11.73 -24.94 -26.88
N HIS A 163 11.86 -26.25 -26.65
CA HIS A 163 12.91 -27.12 -27.22
C HIS A 163 12.49 -27.77 -28.56
N ALA A 164 11.43 -27.27 -29.19
CA ALA A 164 10.94 -27.77 -30.48
C ALA A 164 11.95 -27.51 -31.62
N THR A 165 12.25 -28.54 -32.41
CA THR A 165 13.10 -28.39 -33.61
C THR A 165 12.26 -27.89 -34.78
N LEU A 166 12.76 -26.90 -35.51
CA LEU A 166 12.09 -26.35 -36.70
C LEU A 166 12.54 -27.07 -37.98
N VAL A 167 11.66 -27.88 -38.54
CA VAL A 167 11.92 -28.69 -39.75
C VAL A 167 11.18 -28.07 -40.95
N PRO A 168 11.85 -27.75 -42.08
CA PRO A 168 11.19 -27.25 -43.29
C PRO A 168 10.19 -28.25 -43.88
N VAL A 169 9.06 -27.76 -44.39
CA VAL A 169 7.97 -28.57 -44.95
C VAL A 169 7.44 -27.98 -46.25
N ASP A 170 7.88 -28.54 -47.37
CA ASP A 170 7.49 -28.10 -48.72
C ASP A 170 6.20 -28.77 -49.24
N ASP A 171 5.80 -29.92 -48.67
CA ASP A 171 4.78 -30.83 -49.22
C ASP A 171 3.32 -30.49 -48.82
N ARG A 172 3.08 -29.42 -48.03
CA ARG A 172 1.72 -29.01 -47.61
C ARG A 172 1.59 -27.50 -47.38
N ALA A 173 0.35 -27.02 -47.38
CA ALA A 173 0.01 -25.68 -46.94
C ALA A 173 0.26 -25.49 -45.43
N ALA A 174 0.36 -24.23 -45.00
CA ALA A 174 0.58 -23.82 -43.61
C ALA A 174 -0.59 -24.23 -42.69
N GLN A 175 -0.23 -24.68 -41.49
CA GLN A 175 -1.13 -25.21 -40.46
C GLN A 175 -0.88 -24.52 -39.11
N GLU A 176 -1.78 -24.76 -38.17
CA GLU A 176 -1.71 -24.21 -36.81
C GLU A 176 -0.45 -24.70 -36.09
N ASN A 177 0.23 -23.80 -35.38
CA ASN A 177 1.52 -24.00 -34.70
C ASN A 177 2.74 -24.23 -35.63
N ASP A 178 2.60 -24.10 -36.95
CA ASP A 178 3.77 -23.93 -37.83
C ASP A 178 4.47 -22.59 -37.55
N VAL A 179 5.77 -22.55 -37.83
CA VAL A 179 6.56 -21.31 -37.84
C VAL A 179 6.92 -20.97 -39.28
N VAL A 180 6.26 -19.96 -39.81
CA VAL A 180 6.37 -19.53 -41.21
C VAL A 180 7.30 -18.34 -41.37
N MET A 181 7.91 -18.22 -42.54
CA MET A 181 8.56 -16.99 -42.98
C MET A 181 7.66 -16.28 -43.99
N VAL A 182 7.39 -15.01 -43.75
CA VAL A 182 6.49 -14.18 -44.55
C VAL A 182 7.14 -12.84 -44.89
N ASP A 183 6.87 -12.37 -46.12
CA ASP A 183 6.93 -10.95 -46.44
C ASP A 183 5.52 -10.38 -46.29
N PHE A 184 5.36 -9.24 -45.64
CA PHE A 184 4.07 -8.55 -45.61
C PHE A 184 4.19 -7.04 -45.73
N VAL A 185 3.18 -6.45 -46.37
CA VAL A 185 2.91 -5.01 -46.37
C VAL A 185 1.56 -4.81 -45.68
N SER A 186 1.54 -4.05 -44.60
CA SER A 186 0.31 -3.55 -43.96
C SER A 186 -0.04 -2.17 -44.50
N VAL A 187 -1.32 -1.87 -44.73
CA VAL A 187 -1.81 -0.55 -45.15
C VAL A 187 -3.07 -0.19 -44.37
N PHE A 188 -3.06 0.98 -43.72
CA PHE A 188 -4.23 1.50 -43.00
C PHE A 188 -5.18 2.22 -43.96
N PRO A 189 -6.50 1.91 -43.96
CA PRO A 189 -7.45 2.52 -44.89
C PRO A 189 -7.56 4.05 -44.78
N ASP A 190 -7.41 4.61 -43.58
CA ASP A 190 -7.55 6.07 -43.36
C ASP A 190 -6.38 6.87 -43.96
N ASP A 191 -5.19 6.27 -44.00
CA ASP A 191 -3.93 6.94 -44.39
C ASP A 191 -3.60 6.71 -45.89
N ALA A 192 -4.43 5.93 -46.60
CA ALA A 192 -4.22 5.55 -48.00
C ALA A 192 -4.32 6.73 -49.01
N GLU A 193 -4.80 7.91 -48.59
CA GLU A 193 -4.86 9.11 -49.44
C GLU A 193 -3.56 9.95 -49.43
N ASP A 194 -2.78 9.96 -48.34
CA ASP A 194 -1.52 10.74 -48.24
C ASP A 194 -0.28 9.96 -48.72
N GLY A 195 -0.33 8.63 -48.66
CA GLY A 195 0.63 7.72 -49.29
C GLY A 195 1.80 7.28 -48.38
N ASP A 196 1.94 5.96 -48.25
CA ASP A 196 3.06 5.27 -47.59
C ASP A 196 3.15 5.43 -46.06
N SER A 197 2.05 5.14 -45.38
CA SER A 197 1.97 4.89 -43.93
C SER A 197 2.12 3.42 -43.55
N GLY A 198 2.45 2.56 -44.52
CA GLY A 198 2.48 1.11 -44.34
C GLY A 198 3.73 0.62 -43.61
N SER A 199 3.62 -0.50 -42.91
CA SER A 199 4.80 -1.26 -42.48
C SER A 199 5.04 -2.41 -43.44
N GLU A 200 6.16 -2.34 -44.17
CA GLU A 200 6.74 -3.45 -44.93
C GLU A 200 7.74 -4.20 -44.04
N MET A 201 7.54 -5.50 -43.87
CA MET A 201 8.50 -6.41 -43.26
C MET A 201 8.79 -7.57 -44.22
N ASN A 202 10.08 -7.85 -44.41
CA ASN A 202 10.58 -8.94 -45.24
C ASN A 202 11.30 -9.98 -44.38
N ASP A 203 11.22 -11.25 -44.78
CA ASP A 203 11.81 -12.41 -44.08
C ASP A 203 11.35 -12.52 -42.61
N PHE A 204 10.14 -12.04 -42.28
CA PHE A 204 9.63 -12.02 -40.91
C PHE A 204 9.15 -13.41 -40.49
N GLN A 205 9.57 -13.86 -39.31
CA GLN A 205 9.27 -15.20 -38.80
C GLN A 205 8.09 -15.15 -37.82
N VAL A 206 6.98 -15.80 -38.19
CA VAL A 206 5.71 -15.81 -37.43
C VAL A 206 5.38 -17.23 -36.99
N GLU A 207 5.01 -17.40 -35.73
CA GLU A 207 4.39 -18.63 -35.24
C GLU A 207 2.88 -18.54 -35.42
N LEU A 208 2.28 -19.49 -36.15
CA LEU A 208 0.84 -19.53 -36.47
C LEU A 208 0.03 -20.05 -35.27
N SER A 209 0.06 -19.28 -34.19
CA SER A 209 -0.74 -19.48 -32.99
C SER A 209 -1.36 -18.14 -32.59
N GLU A 210 -2.67 -18.13 -32.33
CA GLU A 210 -3.43 -16.92 -31.96
C GLU A 210 -2.97 -16.32 -30.62
N SER A 211 -2.23 -17.09 -29.81
CA SER A 211 -1.58 -16.60 -28.58
C SER A 211 -0.21 -15.94 -28.81
N ARG A 212 0.29 -15.90 -30.06
CA ARG A 212 1.63 -15.40 -30.42
C ARG A 212 1.62 -14.22 -31.38
N PHE A 213 0.57 -14.08 -32.18
CA PHE A 213 0.42 -12.99 -33.14
C PHE A 213 -1.06 -12.64 -33.36
N LEU A 214 -1.34 -11.53 -34.06
CA LEU A 214 -2.71 -11.05 -34.31
C LEU A 214 -3.62 -12.17 -34.87
N PRO A 215 -4.74 -12.54 -34.21
CA PRO A 215 -5.54 -13.70 -34.62
C PRO A 215 -6.02 -13.64 -36.08
N GLY A 216 -6.48 -12.48 -36.55
CA GLY A 216 -6.87 -12.28 -37.96
C GLY A 216 -5.71 -12.49 -38.96
N PHE A 217 -4.47 -12.20 -38.56
CA PHE A 217 -3.29 -12.50 -39.38
C PHE A 217 -3.01 -14.00 -39.43
N VAL A 218 -3.06 -14.68 -38.29
CA VAL A 218 -2.89 -16.14 -38.22
C VAL A 218 -3.93 -16.84 -39.10
N GLN A 219 -5.22 -16.48 -38.96
CA GLN A 219 -6.30 -17.05 -39.77
C GLN A 219 -6.18 -16.75 -41.27
N GLY A 220 -5.65 -15.57 -41.65
CA GLY A 220 -5.39 -15.23 -43.06
C GLY A 220 -4.26 -16.05 -43.70
N VAL A 221 -3.23 -16.40 -42.92
CA VAL A 221 -2.07 -17.19 -43.39
C VAL A 221 -2.33 -18.71 -43.35
N LEU A 222 -3.22 -19.19 -42.48
CA LEU A 222 -3.60 -20.61 -42.46
C LEU A 222 -4.10 -21.08 -43.85
N GLY A 223 -3.61 -22.25 -44.27
CA GLY A 223 -3.89 -22.79 -45.60
C GLY A 223 -3.33 -21.96 -46.76
N MET A 224 -2.29 -21.14 -46.56
CA MET A 224 -1.43 -20.65 -47.65
C MET A 224 -0.40 -21.72 -48.06
N ASN A 225 -0.08 -21.79 -49.35
CA ASN A 225 1.03 -22.58 -49.87
C ASN A 225 2.29 -21.70 -50.01
N ILE A 226 3.46 -22.31 -50.13
CA ILE A 226 4.72 -21.57 -50.40
C ILE A 226 4.60 -20.82 -51.75
N ASP A 227 5.17 -19.62 -51.84
CA ASP A 227 5.04 -18.65 -52.92
C ASP A 227 3.60 -18.12 -53.17
N GLU A 228 2.63 -18.44 -52.30
CA GLU A 228 1.29 -17.86 -52.37
C GLU A 228 1.27 -16.44 -51.77
N THR A 229 0.55 -15.51 -52.40
CA THR A 229 0.23 -14.18 -51.86
C THR A 229 -1.27 -14.09 -51.60
N LYS A 230 -1.66 -13.67 -50.39
CA LYS A 230 -3.05 -13.33 -50.02
C LYS A 230 -3.14 -11.88 -49.55
N GLU A 231 -4.33 -11.31 -49.66
CA GLU A 231 -4.72 -10.00 -49.13
C GLU A 231 -5.94 -10.19 -48.24
N PHE A 232 -5.85 -9.73 -46.99
CA PHE A 232 -6.92 -9.83 -46.00
C PHE A 232 -6.83 -8.70 -44.96
N ASP A 233 -7.95 -8.36 -44.35
CA ASP A 233 -8.03 -7.32 -43.32
C ASP A 233 -7.78 -7.93 -41.93
N VAL A 234 -7.06 -7.21 -41.06
CA VAL A 234 -6.75 -7.61 -39.68
C VAL A 234 -7.03 -6.44 -38.75
N ASP A 235 -7.79 -6.70 -37.69
CA ASP A 235 -8.07 -5.76 -36.61
C ASP A 235 -7.00 -5.85 -35.52
N PHE A 236 -6.52 -4.69 -35.05
CA PHE A 236 -5.63 -4.59 -33.89
C PHE A 236 -6.45 -4.50 -32.59
N PRO A 237 -6.09 -5.26 -31.52
CA PRO A 237 -6.73 -5.15 -30.21
C PRO A 237 -6.74 -3.72 -29.64
N GLU A 238 -7.69 -3.43 -28.74
CA GLU A 238 -7.77 -2.12 -28.07
C GLU A 238 -6.65 -1.89 -27.03
N ASP A 239 -6.10 -2.97 -26.45
CA ASP A 239 -4.92 -2.94 -25.57
C ASP A 239 -3.62 -3.34 -26.31
N TYR A 240 -3.51 -2.95 -27.59
CA TYR A 240 -2.27 -3.17 -28.35
C TYR A 240 -1.14 -2.25 -27.85
N PHE A 241 0.08 -2.79 -27.75
CA PHE A 241 1.22 -2.09 -27.13
C PHE A 241 1.55 -0.72 -27.75
N GLU A 242 1.17 -0.51 -29.01
CA GLU A 242 1.28 0.77 -29.69
C GLU A 242 -0.10 1.44 -29.83
N GLN A 243 -0.36 2.44 -28.97
CA GLN A 243 -1.64 3.16 -28.87
C GLN A 243 -2.06 3.92 -30.14
N THR A 244 -1.17 4.03 -31.12
CA THR A 244 -1.42 4.58 -32.48
C THR A 244 -2.07 3.58 -33.42
N LEU A 245 -1.95 2.28 -33.13
CA LEU A 245 -2.46 1.16 -33.95
C LEU A 245 -3.64 0.44 -33.27
N ALA A 246 -3.73 0.51 -31.94
CA ALA A 246 -4.81 -0.09 -31.16
C ALA A 246 -6.21 0.27 -31.68
N GLY A 247 -7.08 -0.74 -31.82
CA GLY A 247 -8.45 -0.58 -32.33
C GLY A 247 -8.59 -0.19 -33.81
N ARG A 248 -7.50 -0.15 -34.59
CA ARG A 248 -7.55 0.10 -36.04
C ARG A 248 -7.61 -1.20 -36.84
N THR A 249 -8.23 -1.17 -38.02
CA THR A 249 -8.11 -2.23 -39.04
C THR A 249 -7.00 -1.87 -40.02
N ALA A 250 -6.17 -2.84 -40.43
CA ALA A 250 -5.24 -2.70 -41.55
C ALA A 250 -5.45 -3.82 -42.58
N ASN A 251 -5.29 -3.49 -43.86
CA ASN A 251 -5.20 -4.48 -44.92
C ASN A 251 -3.77 -5.03 -44.96
N PHE A 252 -3.62 -6.34 -44.82
CA PHE A 252 -2.34 -7.05 -44.91
C PHE A 252 -2.24 -7.80 -46.23
N LYS A 253 -1.24 -7.43 -47.04
CA LYS A 253 -0.78 -8.20 -48.20
C LYS A 253 0.37 -9.08 -47.74
N VAL A 254 0.15 -10.39 -47.62
CA VAL A 254 1.13 -11.36 -47.10
C VAL A 254 1.55 -12.34 -48.19
N THR A 255 2.84 -12.63 -48.30
CA THR A 255 3.42 -13.67 -49.17
C THR A 255 4.21 -14.67 -48.34
N LEU A 256 3.91 -15.96 -48.53
CA LEU A 256 4.53 -17.06 -47.77
C LEU A 256 5.82 -17.53 -48.44
N LYS A 257 6.96 -17.46 -47.76
CA LYS A 257 8.29 -17.86 -48.27
C LYS A 257 8.73 -19.25 -47.87
N ASP A 258 8.41 -19.67 -46.65
CA ASP A 258 8.94 -20.89 -46.02
C ASP A 258 7.96 -21.33 -44.92
N ILE A 259 7.81 -22.65 -44.74
CA ILE A 259 7.00 -23.26 -43.68
C ILE A 259 7.91 -24.19 -42.90
N LYS A 260 8.06 -23.97 -41.59
CA LYS A 260 8.75 -24.90 -40.70
C LYS A 260 7.78 -25.46 -39.67
N ALA A 261 7.59 -26.76 -39.69
CA ALA A 261 6.85 -27.44 -38.62
C ALA A 261 7.69 -27.49 -37.35
N LYS A 262 7.03 -27.34 -36.19
CA LYS A 262 7.62 -27.67 -34.89
C LYS A 262 7.59 -29.19 -34.68
N GLU A 263 8.75 -29.83 -34.79
CA GLU A 263 8.94 -31.19 -34.28
C GLU A 263 9.22 -31.10 -32.78
N LEU A 264 8.20 -31.42 -31.98
CA LEU A 264 8.30 -31.49 -30.52
C LEU A 264 9.17 -32.70 -30.12
N PRO A 265 10.24 -32.54 -29.31
CA PRO A 265 11.00 -33.67 -28.81
C PRO A 265 10.11 -34.58 -27.97
N GLU A 266 10.29 -35.91 -28.07
CA GLU A 266 9.53 -36.85 -27.24
C GLU A 266 9.87 -36.65 -25.74
N LEU A 267 8.88 -36.79 -24.85
CA LEU A 267 9.08 -36.69 -23.40
C LEU A 267 9.77 -37.96 -22.87
N THR A 268 11.07 -38.08 -23.14
CA THR A 268 11.96 -39.20 -22.76
C THR A 268 12.94 -38.80 -21.66
N ASP A 269 13.68 -39.78 -21.16
CA ASP A 269 14.76 -39.56 -20.18
C ASP A 269 15.89 -38.69 -20.77
N ASP A 270 16.20 -38.84 -22.06
CA ASP A 270 17.14 -37.97 -22.77
C ASP A 270 16.68 -36.50 -22.77
N PHE A 271 15.37 -36.25 -22.98
CA PHE A 271 14.81 -34.90 -22.91
C PHE A 271 14.87 -34.32 -21.49
N ALA A 272 14.59 -35.12 -20.47
CA ALA A 272 14.71 -34.69 -19.07
C ALA A 272 16.14 -34.26 -18.72
N GLN A 273 17.16 -34.99 -19.20
CA GLN A 273 18.57 -34.66 -19.03
C GLN A 273 19.02 -33.43 -19.84
N GLU A 274 18.31 -33.04 -20.91
CA GLU A 274 18.60 -31.81 -21.66
C GLU A 274 18.07 -30.56 -20.91
N ILE A 275 16.89 -30.66 -20.30
CA ILE A 275 16.19 -29.50 -19.70
C ILE A 275 16.35 -29.36 -18.18
N SER A 276 16.94 -30.35 -17.50
CA SER A 276 16.98 -30.39 -16.03
C SER A 276 18.18 -31.18 -15.46
N GLU A 277 18.31 -31.21 -14.14
CA GLU A 277 19.33 -31.99 -13.43
C GLU A 277 18.92 -33.46 -13.15
N PHE A 278 17.75 -33.91 -13.64
CA PHE A 278 17.21 -35.26 -13.40
C PHE A 278 17.65 -36.27 -14.47
N GLU A 279 17.83 -37.54 -14.09
CA GLU A 279 18.24 -38.59 -15.02
C GLU A 279 17.06 -39.15 -15.84
N THR A 280 15.81 -38.99 -15.36
CA THR A 280 14.60 -39.54 -16.00
C THR A 280 13.42 -38.56 -16.09
N ILE A 281 12.53 -38.79 -17.06
CA ILE A 281 11.29 -38.00 -17.22
C ILE A 281 10.29 -38.23 -16.07
N GLN A 282 10.40 -39.37 -15.37
CA GLN A 282 9.57 -39.64 -14.20
C GLN A 282 10.04 -38.84 -12.98
N GLU A 283 11.35 -38.74 -12.73
CA GLU A 283 11.90 -37.89 -11.66
C GLU A 283 11.52 -36.41 -11.85
N LEU A 284 11.58 -35.89 -13.08
CA LEU A 284 11.12 -34.54 -13.39
C LEU A 284 9.61 -34.36 -13.12
N LYS A 285 8.78 -35.36 -13.47
CA LYS A 285 7.33 -35.35 -13.18
C LYS A 285 7.03 -35.41 -11.69
N ASP A 286 7.74 -36.26 -10.95
CA ASP A 286 7.56 -36.43 -9.51
C ASP A 286 8.01 -35.16 -8.76
N PHE A 287 9.12 -34.53 -9.19
CA PHE A 287 9.59 -33.24 -8.67
C PHE A 287 8.61 -32.10 -8.95
N LEU A 288 8.10 -31.97 -10.19
CA LEU A 288 7.08 -30.97 -10.52
C LEU A 288 5.79 -31.19 -9.72
N THR A 289 5.41 -32.46 -9.49
CA THR A 289 4.27 -32.83 -8.65
C THR A 289 4.49 -32.42 -7.19
N GLU A 290 5.64 -32.75 -6.59
CA GLU A 290 5.98 -32.37 -5.21
C GLU A 290 6.07 -30.84 -5.06
N GLN A 291 6.60 -30.13 -6.06
CA GLN A 291 6.67 -28.66 -6.07
C GLN A 291 5.26 -28.04 -6.09
N TYR A 292 4.38 -28.46 -6.99
CA TYR A 292 3.02 -27.90 -7.06
C TYR A 292 2.12 -28.34 -5.90
N GLN A 293 2.36 -29.51 -5.31
CA GLN A 293 1.73 -29.90 -4.05
C GLN A 293 2.16 -28.98 -2.90
N LYS A 294 3.47 -28.71 -2.74
CA LYS A 294 3.97 -27.76 -1.74
C LYS A 294 3.50 -26.33 -1.99
N GLU A 295 3.37 -25.89 -3.24
CA GLU A 295 2.78 -24.60 -3.60
C GLU A 295 1.33 -24.51 -3.10
N ALA A 296 0.51 -25.51 -3.42
CA ALA A 296 -0.90 -25.59 -3.02
C ALA A 296 -1.09 -25.72 -1.49
N GLU A 297 -0.27 -26.52 -0.82
CA GLU A 297 -0.22 -26.62 0.65
C GLU A 297 0.18 -25.29 1.29
N THR A 298 1.18 -24.59 0.73
CA THR A 298 1.65 -23.28 1.23
C THR A 298 0.59 -22.21 1.03
N GLU A 299 -0.05 -22.17 -0.14
CA GLU A 299 -1.13 -21.24 -0.44
C GLU A 299 -2.34 -21.48 0.49
N THR A 300 -2.75 -22.74 0.68
CA THR A 300 -3.82 -23.10 1.63
C THR A 300 -3.46 -22.70 3.06
N ASN A 301 -2.21 -22.91 3.49
CA ASN A 301 -1.73 -22.48 4.80
C ASN A 301 -1.72 -20.96 4.98
N ASN A 302 -1.40 -20.20 3.92
CA ASN A 302 -1.43 -18.75 3.91
C ASN A 302 -2.87 -18.22 3.94
N ARG A 303 -3.76 -18.71 3.07
CA ARG A 303 -5.21 -18.41 3.11
C ARG A 303 -5.81 -18.70 4.49
N THR A 304 -5.42 -19.82 5.11
CA THR A 304 -5.81 -20.17 6.49
C THR A 304 -5.28 -19.16 7.51
N LYS A 305 -4.00 -18.77 7.44
CA LYS A 305 -3.39 -17.75 8.33
C LYS A 305 -4.12 -16.42 8.18
N GLU A 306 -4.40 -15.96 6.96
CA GLU A 306 -5.10 -14.70 6.72
C GLU A 306 -6.56 -14.71 7.18
N ALA A 307 -7.30 -15.79 6.92
CA ALA A 307 -8.71 -15.90 7.33
C ALA A 307 -8.86 -16.00 8.86
N LEU A 308 -7.98 -16.74 9.55
CA LEU A 308 -7.91 -16.74 11.03
C LEU A 308 -7.59 -15.35 11.59
N LEU A 309 -6.68 -14.62 10.95
CA LEU A 309 -6.28 -13.28 11.39
C LEU A 309 -7.38 -12.24 11.15
N ASP A 310 -8.07 -12.26 10.02
CA ASP A 310 -9.15 -11.30 9.76
C ASP A 310 -10.39 -11.59 10.63
N ALA A 311 -10.74 -12.86 10.87
CA ALA A 311 -11.78 -13.22 11.85
C ALA A 311 -11.42 -12.75 13.29
N LEU A 312 -10.14 -12.83 13.66
CA LEU A 312 -9.64 -12.30 14.94
C LEU A 312 -9.73 -10.76 15.04
N ILE A 313 -9.56 -10.04 13.92
CA ILE A 313 -9.73 -8.58 13.88
C ILE A 313 -11.19 -8.17 14.11
N GLU A 314 -12.17 -8.96 13.64
CA GLU A 314 -13.60 -8.63 13.83
C GLU A 314 -14.06 -8.74 15.30
N GLU A 315 -13.44 -9.63 16.08
CA GLU A 315 -13.69 -9.78 17.53
C GLU A 315 -12.82 -8.86 18.42
N LEU A 316 -11.93 -8.05 17.82
CA LEU A 316 -11.06 -7.09 18.50
C LEU A 316 -11.73 -5.71 18.64
N GLU A 317 -12.07 -5.32 19.88
CA GLU A 317 -12.34 -3.92 20.20
C GLU A 317 -11.03 -3.22 20.59
N ILE A 318 -10.59 -2.30 19.72
CA ILE A 318 -9.40 -1.49 19.93
C ILE A 318 -9.56 -0.10 19.33
N ASP A 319 -9.07 0.92 20.04
CA ASP A 319 -9.14 2.32 19.67
C ASP A 319 -7.71 2.76 19.26
N LEU A 320 -7.47 3.08 17.99
CA LEU A 320 -6.10 3.17 17.45
C LEU A 320 -5.52 4.59 17.47
N PRO A 321 -4.36 4.80 18.12
CA PRO A 321 -3.69 6.10 18.11
C PRO A 321 -3.07 6.39 16.74
N LYS A 322 -3.15 7.67 16.34
CA LYS A 322 -2.68 8.14 15.02
C LYS A 322 -1.19 7.87 14.83
N THR A 323 -0.41 7.97 15.89
CA THR A 323 1.04 7.73 15.88
C THR A 323 1.39 6.30 15.44
N LEU A 324 0.65 5.26 15.86
CA LEU A 324 0.92 3.89 15.39
C LEU A 324 0.53 3.72 13.93
N LEU A 325 -0.66 4.20 13.55
CA LEU A 325 -1.17 4.06 12.19
C LEU A 325 -0.30 4.83 11.18
N ASP A 326 0.14 6.04 11.52
CA ASP A 326 1.03 6.83 10.67
C ASP A 326 2.47 6.27 10.69
N GLN A 327 2.93 5.61 11.77
CA GLN A 327 4.20 4.85 11.76
C GLN A 327 4.13 3.66 10.79
N GLU A 328 3.05 2.88 10.84
CA GLU A 328 2.87 1.70 9.98
C GLU A 328 2.68 2.10 8.49
N VAL A 329 1.90 3.14 8.20
CA VAL A 329 1.83 3.70 6.84
C VAL A 329 3.21 4.12 6.33
N ASN A 330 4.05 4.71 7.19
CA ASN A 330 5.43 5.03 6.82
C ASN A 330 6.32 3.79 6.69
N TYR A 331 6.07 2.69 7.40
CA TYR A 331 6.74 1.40 7.16
C TYR A 331 6.42 0.88 5.75
N LEU A 332 5.13 0.73 5.42
CA LEU A 332 4.66 0.22 4.12
C LEU A 332 5.14 1.09 2.93
N LEU A 333 5.22 2.41 3.11
CA LEU A 333 5.83 3.32 2.14
C LEU A 333 7.31 2.98 1.89
N ASN A 334 8.09 2.77 2.96
CA ASN A 334 9.53 2.46 2.84
C ASN A 334 9.77 1.07 2.24
N GLU A 335 8.89 0.10 2.52
CA GLU A 335 8.92 -1.24 1.93
C GLU A 335 8.62 -1.21 0.43
N MET A 336 7.55 -0.51 0.01
CA MET A 336 7.25 -0.28 -1.40
C MET A 336 8.40 0.45 -2.12
N ALA A 337 8.98 1.46 -1.48
CA ALA A 337 10.13 2.19 -2.00
C ALA A 337 11.35 1.27 -2.19
N ALA A 338 11.68 0.43 -1.21
CA ALA A 338 12.77 -0.55 -1.29
C ALA A 338 12.53 -1.58 -2.42
N ARG A 339 11.30 -2.06 -2.61
CA ARG A 339 10.92 -2.97 -3.71
C ARG A 339 11.17 -2.32 -5.08
N PHE A 340 10.73 -1.09 -5.29
CA PHE A 340 11.00 -0.34 -6.53
C PHE A 340 12.51 -0.08 -6.73
N GLN A 341 13.26 0.19 -5.67
CA GLN A 341 14.73 0.30 -5.73
C GLN A 341 15.40 -1.00 -6.20
N GLY A 342 14.93 -2.16 -5.71
CA GLY A 342 15.40 -3.47 -6.15
C GLY A 342 15.08 -3.78 -7.62
N GLN A 343 14.01 -3.21 -8.16
CA GLN A 343 13.64 -3.27 -9.58
C GLN A 343 14.36 -2.21 -10.45
N GLY A 344 15.29 -1.43 -9.89
CA GLY A 344 16.04 -0.39 -10.61
C GLY A 344 15.26 0.90 -10.89
N ILE A 345 14.08 1.08 -10.27
CA ILE A 345 13.17 2.20 -10.51
C ILE A 345 13.57 3.39 -9.63
N ASP A 346 13.59 4.60 -10.19
CA ASP A 346 13.91 5.83 -9.45
C ASP A 346 12.75 6.29 -8.57
N ILE A 347 12.83 5.91 -7.28
CA ILE A 347 11.95 6.35 -6.19
C ILE A 347 11.65 7.85 -6.23
N ASN A 348 12.63 8.70 -6.59
CA ASN A 348 12.46 10.16 -6.55
C ASN A 348 11.45 10.69 -7.58
N GLN A 349 11.16 9.91 -8.63
CA GLN A 349 10.17 10.24 -9.64
C GLN A 349 8.77 9.74 -9.26
N ILE A 350 8.67 8.69 -8.45
CA ILE A 350 7.40 8.10 -7.97
C ILE A 350 6.91 8.77 -6.68
N PHE A 351 7.79 8.95 -5.69
CA PHE A 351 7.47 9.50 -4.37
C PHE A 351 7.76 11.00 -4.31
N THR A 352 7.03 11.77 -5.12
CA THR A 352 7.06 13.24 -5.06
C THR A 352 6.24 13.76 -3.88
N LYS A 353 6.42 15.03 -3.52
CA LYS A 353 5.63 15.68 -2.45
C LYS A 353 4.12 15.70 -2.71
N GLU A 354 3.70 15.54 -3.97
CA GLU A 354 2.30 15.57 -4.39
C GLU A 354 1.70 14.15 -4.45
N SER A 355 2.51 13.12 -4.75
CA SER A 355 2.04 11.73 -4.79
C SER A 355 2.02 11.04 -3.42
N ILE A 356 2.97 11.35 -2.52
CA ILE A 356 3.09 10.72 -1.19
C ILE A 356 1.76 10.71 -0.41
N PRO A 357 0.99 11.81 -0.28
CA PRO A 357 -0.30 11.78 0.43
C PRO A 357 -1.32 10.81 -0.20
N GLY A 358 -1.27 10.63 -1.53
CA GLY A 358 -2.10 9.66 -2.24
C GLY A 358 -1.69 8.20 -1.99
N PHE A 359 -0.40 7.92 -1.84
CA PHE A 359 0.07 6.59 -1.38
C PHE A 359 -0.31 6.34 0.08
N GLN A 360 -0.10 7.32 0.97
CA GLN A 360 -0.49 7.22 2.39
C GLN A 360 -1.99 6.95 2.56
N ALA A 361 -2.85 7.63 1.79
CA ALA A 361 -4.29 7.40 1.82
C ALA A 361 -4.69 6.00 1.35
N ARG A 362 -3.98 5.43 0.36
CA ARG A 362 -4.23 4.05 -0.12
C ARG A 362 -3.73 2.99 0.85
N MET A 363 -2.59 3.20 1.51
CA MET A 363 -2.00 2.25 2.47
C MET A 363 -2.67 2.28 3.85
N ARG A 364 -3.46 3.29 4.18
CA ARG A 364 -4.06 3.46 5.51
C ARG A 364 -4.94 2.28 5.96
N PRO A 365 -5.79 1.66 5.12
CA PRO A 365 -6.59 0.50 5.53
C PRO A 365 -5.73 -0.74 5.83
N ASP A 366 -4.68 -0.98 5.03
CA ASP A 366 -3.79 -2.14 5.20
C ASP A 366 -2.90 -1.97 6.44
N ALA A 367 -2.40 -0.75 6.69
CA ALA A 367 -1.75 -0.38 7.93
C ALA A 367 -2.68 -0.56 9.15
N GLU A 368 -3.96 -0.17 9.03
CA GLU A 368 -4.94 -0.37 10.09
C GLU A 368 -5.18 -1.86 10.38
N LYS A 369 -5.34 -2.70 9.35
CA LYS A 369 -5.39 -4.16 9.48
C LYS A 369 -4.14 -4.71 10.17
N ARG A 370 -2.94 -4.32 9.71
CA ARG A 370 -1.67 -4.85 10.23
C ARG A 370 -1.44 -4.48 11.69
N VAL A 371 -1.68 -3.23 12.08
CA VAL A 371 -1.62 -2.80 13.49
C VAL A 371 -2.61 -3.59 14.35
N LYS A 372 -3.84 -3.85 13.87
CA LYS A 372 -4.81 -4.71 14.60
C LYS A 372 -4.33 -6.16 14.72
N ARG A 373 -3.80 -6.76 13.66
CA ARG A 373 -3.26 -8.14 13.65
C ARG A 373 -2.16 -8.29 14.71
N THR A 374 -1.10 -7.50 14.65
CA THR A 374 0.03 -7.61 15.59
C THR A 374 -0.39 -7.30 17.03
N LEU A 375 -1.29 -6.35 17.28
CA LEU A 375 -1.80 -6.07 18.63
C LEU A 375 -2.69 -7.20 19.19
N ALA A 376 -3.52 -7.84 18.35
CA ALA A 376 -4.31 -9.01 18.76
C ALA A 376 -3.42 -10.22 19.07
N LEU A 377 -2.45 -10.53 18.19
CA LEU A 377 -1.49 -11.62 18.40
C LEU A 377 -0.66 -11.41 19.68
N ALA A 378 -0.18 -10.19 19.92
CA ALA A 378 0.54 -9.83 21.13
C ALA A 378 -0.32 -9.98 22.40
N GLU A 379 -1.63 -9.74 22.34
CA GLU A 379 -2.51 -9.93 23.50
C GLU A 379 -2.82 -11.42 23.77
N ILE A 380 -3.03 -12.24 22.74
CA ILE A 380 -3.12 -13.71 22.90
C ILE A 380 -1.83 -14.26 23.50
N ALA A 381 -0.67 -13.81 23.00
CA ALA A 381 0.63 -14.23 23.53
C ALA A 381 0.79 -13.92 25.03
N LYS A 382 0.31 -12.75 25.49
CA LYS A 382 0.29 -12.39 26.92
C LYS A 382 -0.69 -13.24 27.73
N ALA A 383 -1.90 -13.47 27.21
CA ALA A 383 -2.96 -14.21 27.89
C ALA A 383 -2.57 -15.69 28.12
N GLU A 384 -2.19 -16.36 27.03
CA GLU A 384 -1.82 -17.78 27.01
C GLU A 384 -0.35 -18.02 27.39
N LYS A 385 0.46 -16.95 27.49
CA LYS A 385 1.88 -16.95 27.85
C LYS A 385 2.76 -17.71 26.84
N ILE A 386 2.37 -17.63 25.57
CA ILE A 386 3.16 -18.10 24.43
C ILE A 386 4.46 -17.28 24.37
N LYS A 387 5.58 -17.95 24.09
CA LYS A 387 6.92 -17.37 24.05
C LYS A 387 7.74 -18.00 22.93
N VAL A 388 8.79 -17.30 22.53
CA VAL A 388 9.88 -17.88 21.75
C VAL A 388 10.92 -18.46 22.73
N GLU A 389 11.41 -19.66 22.46
CA GLU A 389 12.51 -20.26 23.24
C GLU A 389 13.85 -19.65 22.80
N GLU A 390 14.71 -19.27 23.76
CA GLU A 390 15.91 -18.47 23.49
C GLU A 390 16.92 -19.19 22.58
N ASP A 391 17.04 -20.51 22.70
CA ASP A 391 17.89 -21.35 21.84
C ASP A 391 17.42 -21.32 20.37
N ALA A 392 16.10 -21.38 20.14
CA ALA A 392 15.52 -21.37 18.79
C ALA A 392 15.59 -19.98 18.14
N LEU A 393 15.44 -18.93 18.95
CA LEU A 393 15.64 -17.55 18.51
C LEU A 393 17.10 -17.30 18.06
N GLU A 394 18.08 -17.79 18.83
CA GLU A 394 19.49 -17.68 18.45
C GLU A 394 19.83 -18.51 17.20
N GLU A 395 19.21 -19.68 17.02
CA GLU A 395 19.37 -20.49 15.79
C GLU A 395 18.83 -19.76 14.55
N LYS A 396 17.57 -19.26 14.58
CA LYS A 396 17.00 -18.51 13.44
C LYS A 396 17.77 -17.22 13.17
N PHE A 397 18.21 -16.50 14.21
CA PHE A 397 19.07 -15.32 14.08
C PHE A 397 20.41 -15.62 13.39
N VAL A 398 21.06 -16.74 13.75
CA VAL A 398 22.30 -17.20 13.10
C VAL A 398 22.03 -17.70 11.67
N GLU A 399 20.83 -18.16 11.33
CA GLU A 399 20.44 -18.44 9.95
C GLU A 399 20.25 -17.17 9.12
N THR A 400 19.44 -16.21 9.58
CA THR A 400 19.20 -14.94 8.87
C THR A 400 20.50 -14.17 8.64
N LEU A 401 21.44 -14.18 9.60
CA LEU A 401 22.77 -13.56 9.45
C LEU A 401 23.64 -14.19 8.35
N LYS A 402 23.37 -15.43 7.90
CA LYS A 402 24.05 -16.03 6.73
C LYS A 402 23.47 -15.52 5.41
N GLN A 403 22.20 -15.13 5.41
CA GLN A 403 21.47 -14.70 4.22
C GLN A 403 21.63 -13.20 3.93
N VAL A 404 21.77 -12.37 4.97
CA VAL A 404 21.87 -10.90 4.82
C VAL A 404 23.29 -10.40 5.05
N ASN A 405 23.85 -9.67 4.07
CA ASN A 405 25.22 -9.15 4.11
C ASN A 405 25.48 -8.22 5.33
N GLU A 406 26.29 -8.68 6.29
CA GLU A 406 26.48 -8.11 7.64
C GLU A 406 26.74 -6.60 7.72
N SER A 407 27.33 -6.00 6.69
CA SER A 407 28.08 -4.73 6.76
C SER A 407 27.32 -3.46 7.20
N LYS A 408 25.99 -3.51 7.41
CA LYS A 408 25.15 -2.37 7.81
C LYS A 408 23.97 -2.69 8.75
N ILE A 409 23.85 -3.92 9.26
CA ILE A 409 22.65 -4.36 9.99
C ILE A 409 22.80 -4.02 11.49
N ASP A 410 21.75 -3.44 12.09
CA ASP A 410 21.62 -3.35 13.53
C ASP A 410 21.19 -4.72 14.09
N ARG A 411 22.09 -5.38 14.83
CA ARG A 411 21.91 -6.75 15.30
C ARG A 411 20.85 -6.87 16.40
N ASP A 412 20.74 -5.87 17.27
CA ASP A 412 19.75 -5.89 18.36
C ASP A 412 18.34 -5.74 17.76
N ARG A 413 18.19 -4.84 16.78
CA ARG A 413 16.94 -4.70 16.02
C ARG A 413 16.60 -5.94 15.19
N LEU A 414 17.59 -6.59 14.57
CA LEU A 414 17.36 -7.84 13.82
C LEU A 414 16.85 -8.96 14.74
N LYS A 415 17.43 -9.11 15.94
CA LYS A 415 16.97 -10.13 16.90
C LYS A 415 15.53 -9.86 17.36
N GLN A 416 15.16 -8.61 17.60
CA GLN A 416 13.77 -8.23 17.91
C GLN A 416 12.78 -8.59 16.81
N VAL A 417 13.07 -8.23 15.54
CA VAL A 417 12.18 -8.55 14.41
C VAL A 417 11.97 -10.06 14.24
N ILE A 418 13.00 -10.86 14.51
CA ILE A 418 12.91 -12.32 14.47
C ILE A 418 12.13 -12.88 15.68
N GLU A 419 12.28 -12.30 16.86
CA GLU A 419 11.51 -12.66 18.06
C GLU A 419 10.01 -12.37 17.86
N ASP A 420 9.67 -11.20 17.30
CA ASP A 420 8.30 -10.82 16.94
C ASP A 420 7.70 -11.79 15.89
N GLU A 421 8.43 -12.08 14.81
CA GLU A 421 8.00 -13.01 13.74
C GLU A 421 7.75 -14.44 14.27
N MET A 422 8.68 -14.97 15.08
CA MET A 422 8.53 -16.30 15.71
C MET A 422 7.38 -16.33 16.73
N LEU A 423 7.10 -15.20 17.40
CA LEU A 423 5.95 -15.08 18.29
C LEU A 423 4.64 -15.08 17.50
N GLU A 424 4.54 -14.33 16.40
CA GLU A 424 3.35 -14.33 15.54
C GLU A 424 3.05 -15.73 14.98
N ASP A 425 4.07 -16.47 14.50
CA ASP A 425 3.88 -17.84 13.98
C ASP A 425 3.51 -18.86 15.07
N ASN A 426 4.07 -18.73 16.28
CA ASN A 426 3.67 -19.56 17.43
C ASN A 426 2.21 -19.30 17.84
N VAL A 427 1.76 -18.04 17.84
CA VAL A 427 0.36 -17.69 18.14
C VAL A 427 -0.59 -18.15 17.03
N VAL A 428 -0.20 -18.02 15.76
CA VAL A 428 -1.01 -18.54 14.63
C VAL A 428 -1.11 -20.07 14.65
N THR A 429 -0.05 -20.77 15.03
CA THR A 429 -0.08 -22.23 15.22
C THR A 429 -1.05 -22.61 16.34
N TRP A 430 -0.97 -21.91 17.49
CA TRP A 430 -1.92 -22.10 18.59
C TRP A 430 -3.36 -21.77 18.19
N LEU A 431 -3.60 -20.75 17.36
CA LEU A 431 -4.93 -20.44 16.81
C LEU A 431 -5.45 -21.56 15.89
N LYS A 432 -4.60 -22.17 15.05
CA LYS A 432 -4.99 -23.34 14.23
C LYS A 432 -5.44 -24.52 15.10
N ASP A 433 -4.78 -24.75 16.24
CA ASP A 433 -5.14 -25.83 17.19
C ASP A 433 -6.42 -25.54 18.01
N ASN A 434 -6.80 -24.27 18.19
CA ASN A 434 -7.89 -23.84 19.09
C ASN A 434 -9.13 -23.26 18.37
N CYS A 435 -9.13 -23.22 17.03
CA CYS A 435 -10.25 -22.79 16.20
C CYS A 435 -10.70 -23.91 15.26
N THR A 436 -11.87 -23.76 14.64
CA THR A 436 -12.41 -24.75 13.69
C THR A 436 -12.23 -24.23 12.27
N ILE A 437 -11.38 -24.91 11.50
CA ILE A 437 -11.08 -24.56 10.11
C ILE A 437 -11.89 -25.48 9.20
N ASN A 438 -12.83 -24.90 8.45
CA ASN A 438 -13.58 -25.61 7.43
C ASN A 438 -12.84 -25.42 6.10
N LEU A 439 -12.14 -26.45 5.63
CA LEU A 439 -11.64 -26.47 4.26
C LEU A 439 -12.82 -26.67 3.31
N ILE A 440 -12.99 -25.76 2.37
CA ILE A 440 -13.98 -25.82 1.29
C ILE A 440 -13.21 -25.94 -0.01
N GLU A 441 -13.55 -26.94 -0.83
CA GLU A 441 -13.05 -27.05 -2.20
C GLU A 441 -13.35 -25.75 -2.95
N ALA A 442 -12.38 -25.25 -3.72
CA ALA A 442 -12.61 -24.09 -4.58
C ALA A 442 -13.84 -24.33 -5.47
N PRO A 443 -14.78 -23.37 -5.59
CA PRO A 443 -15.77 -23.42 -6.64
C PRO A 443 -15.04 -23.63 -7.97
N ILE A 444 -15.47 -24.63 -8.74
CA ILE A 444 -14.94 -24.84 -10.09
C ILE A 444 -15.53 -23.72 -10.96
N GLU A 445 -14.91 -22.55 -10.89
CA GLU A 445 -15.00 -21.57 -11.96
C GLU A 445 -14.37 -22.23 -13.18
N GLU A 446 -15.23 -22.63 -14.13
CA GLU A 446 -14.77 -22.91 -15.49
C GLU A 446 -13.95 -21.70 -15.94
N THR A 447 -12.69 -21.91 -16.35
CA THR A 447 -11.79 -20.83 -16.75
C THR A 447 -12.18 -20.27 -18.13
N VAL A 448 -13.34 -19.63 -18.18
CA VAL A 448 -13.70 -18.68 -19.23
C VAL A 448 -12.88 -17.42 -19.03
N GLU A 449 -12.24 -17.01 -20.12
CA GLU A 449 -11.26 -15.93 -20.24
C GLU A 449 -11.54 -14.69 -19.36
N ALA A 450 -10.74 -14.51 -18.31
CA ALA A 450 -10.72 -13.29 -17.51
C ALA A 450 -10.00 -12.16 -18.27
N ALA A 451 -10.64 -11.68 -19.35
CA ALA A 451 -10.05 -10.74 -20.31
C ALA A 451 -11.01 -9.62 -20.78
N ALA A 452 -12.01 -9.24 -19.97
CA ALA A 452 -12.72 -7.96 -20.11
C ALA A 452 -13.60 -7.61 -18.88
N GLU A 453 -13.09 -6.79 -17.96
CA GLU A 453 -13.96 -5.92 -17.13
C GLU A 453 -13.66 -4.44 -17.45
N GLU A 454 -14.40 -3.89 -18.41
CA GLU A 454 -14.55 -2.44 -18.51
C GLU A 454 -15.38 -1.89 -17.33
N PRO A 455 -15.09 -0.69 -16.83
CA PRO A 455 -15.89 -0.07 -15.76
C PRO A 455 -17.22 0.48 -16.30
N GLU A 456 -18.37 -0.10 -15.88
CA GLU A 456 -19.70 0.42 -16.26
C GLU A 456 -19.88 1.92 -15.90
N GLU A 457 -19.90 2.78 -16.91
CA GLU A 457 -20.34 4.18 -16.76
C GLU A 457 -21.82 4.26 -16.38
N LYS A 458 -22.13 4.89 -15.24
CA LYS A 458 -23.51 5.12 -14.79
C LYS A 458 -24.23 6.14 -15.69
N PRO A 459 -25.26 5.75 -16.48
CA PRO A 459 -25.94 6.68 -17.38
C PRO A 459 -26.82 7.67 -16.61
N THR A 460 -26.41 8.94 -16.52
CA THR A 460 -27.22 9.97 -15.86
C THR A 460 -28.46 10.34 -16.68
N LYS A 461 -29.67 10.26 -16.08
CA LYS A 461 -30.93 10.77 -16.67
C LYS A 461 -31.71 11.65 -15.70
N LYS A 462 -32.23 12.77 -16.20
CA LYS A 462 -32.74 13.89 -15.39
C LYS A 462 -34.03 14.45 -16.01
N LYS A 463 -35.18 14.27 -15.31
CA LYS A 463 -36.51 14.90 -15.56
C LYS A 463 -37.27 14.36 -16.82
N ALA A 464 -38.61 14.42 -16.91
CA ALA A 464 -39.67 14.82 -15.96
C ALA A 464 -41.09 14.29 -16.34
N ALA A 465 -42.00 14.24 -15.33
CA ALA A 465 -43.48 14.25 -15.40
C ALA A 465 -44.21 13.04 -16.06
N SER A 466 -45.42 12.60 -15.66
CA SER A 466 -46.54 13.34 -15.03
C SER A 466 -47.64 12.47 -14.35
N LYS A 467 -48.38 13.10 -13.40
CA LYS A 467 -49.81 12.92 -12.99
C LYS A 467 -50.51 11.52 -12.93
N LYS A 468 -50.88 11.10 -11.70
CA LYS A 468 -52.28 10.99 -11.16
C LYS A 468 -52.20 10.73 -9.63
N LYS A 469 -52.99 11.40 -8.76
CA LYS A 469 -54.33 11.03 -8.21
C LYS A 469 -54.35 9.59 -7.61
N GLU A 470 -54.82 9.34 -6.37
CA GLU A 470 -55.44 10.18 -5.29
C GLU A 470 -55.38 9.36 -3.96
N GLU A 471 -55.74 9.78 -2.74
CA GLU A 471 -56.54 10.88 -2.14
C GLU A 471 -56.11 11.10 -0.64
N LYS A 472 -56.69 12.10 0.07
CA LYS A 472 -56.74 12.30 1.56
C LYS A 472 -55.47 12.78 2.31
N SER A 473 -55.56 13.53 3.43
CA SER A 473 -56.46 14.62 3.88
C SER A 473 -56.07 15.12 5.29
N ASN A 474 -55.79 16.42 5.47
CA ASN A 474 -56.34 17.26 6.57
C ASN A 474 -55.77 18.71 6.57
N ASP A 475 -56.52 19.62 7.18
CA ASP A 475 -56.21 21.03 7.49
C ASP A 475 -55.11 21.16 8.60
N GLU A 476 -54.43 22.30 8.87
CA GLU A 476 -54.96 23.67 9.06
C GLU A 476 -53.99 24.85 8.78
N LYS A 477 -54.58 25.93 8.23
CA LYS A 477 -54.51 27.38 8.60
C LYS A 477 -53.18 28.14 8.87
N THR A 478 -53.12 29.34 8.25
CA THR A 478 -52.62 30.66 8.77
C THR A 478 -51.10 30.90 8.98
N ALA A 479 -50.54 32.13 8.83
CA ALA A 479 -51.02 33.37 8.18
C ALA A 479 -49.91 34.43 7.88
N ALA A 480 -50.08 35.13 6.75
CA ALA A 480 -49.74 36.53 6.39
C ALA A 480 -48.63 37.37 7.09
N LYS A 481 -47.60 37.78 6.31
CA LYS A 481 -47.09 39.17 6.03
C LYS A 481 -45.80 39.06 5.18
N LYS A 482 -45.46 39.82 4.12
CA LYS A 482 -45.87 41.11 3.48
C LYS A 482 -45.05 42.37 3.83
N GLN A 483 -43.90 42.55 3.17
CA GLN A 483 -43.21 43.83 2.82
C GLN A 483 -42.10 43.52 1.78
N THR A 484 -41.86 44.14 0.59
CA THR A 484 -42.48 45.19 -0.28
C THR A 484 -41.75 46.54 -0.54
N SER A 485 -40.43 46.56 -0.81
CA SER A 485 -39.74 47.67 -1.54
C SER A 485 -38.55 47.13 -2.37
N LYS A 486 -38.37 47.44 -3.66
CA LYS A 486 -37.77 48.67 -4.25
C LYS A 486 -36.49 49.08 -3.52
N LYS A 487 -35.34 49.36 -4.16
CA LYS A 487 -34.98 49.88 -5.51
C LYS A 487 -33.47 49.54 -5.72
N GLU A 488 -32.71 49.79 -6.78
CA GLU A 488 -32.80 50.54 -8.07
C GLU A 488 -31.75 49.93 -9.04
N ALA A 489 -31.69 50.35 -10.31
CA ALA A 489 -30.73 49.80 -11.30
C ALA A 489 -30.00 50.91 -12.08
N SER A 490 -28.70 50.74 -12.35
CA SER A 490 -27.99 51.52 -13.39
C SER A 490 -26.61 50.96 -13.80
N LYS A 491 -26.46 50.73 -15.12
CA LYS A 491 -25.24 50.74 -15.97
C LYS A 491 -24.07 49.79 -15.62
N LYS A 492 -23.39 49.07 -16.54
CA LYS A 492 -23.14 49.13 -18.01
C LYS A 492 -21.85 49.89 -18.41
N ALA A 493 -20.99 49.16 -19.15
CA ALA A 493 -19.75 49.60 -19.83
C ALA A 493 -18.57 49.92 -18.87
N GLU A 494 -17.30 49.72 -19.24
CA GLU A 494 -16.70 49.17 -20.49
C GLU A 494 -15.33 48.55 -20.17
N GLU A 495 -14.75 47.84 -21.17
CA GLU A 495 -13.41 47.21 -21.18
C GLU A 495 -13.21 45.96 -20.28
#